data_AF-A0A522QZC8-F1
#
_entry.id   AF-A0A522QZC8-F1
#
_cell.length_a   1.000
_cell.length_b   1.000
_cell.length_c   1.000
_cell.angle_alpha   90.00
_cell.angle_beta   90.00
_cell.angle_gamma   90.00
#
_symmetry.space_group_name_H-M   'P 1'
#
loop_
_entity.id
_entity.type
_entity.pdbx_description
1 polymer ?
#
loop_
_entity_poly.entity_id
_entity_poly.type
_entity_poly.pdbx_seq_one_letter_code
_entity_poly.pdbx_strand_id
1 'polypeptide(L)'
;MKLARLASILASALLAGTAMSAVAATLPSGVTAVPLAVVTNDRDASVSRLELMLDGNSTVQGIYMETSANATSSPLPASAQVYPLQSIESRDGVVLGQGQGVKAIFLRGTIASQDGRGSLTIRYLANGVFRHWAECKIGLERTGQNDWQLVNAYDGRPIEQIKVQTWALGISTLANVCPGATA
;
A
#
# COMPACT_ATOMS: atom_id res chain seq x y z
N MET A 1 11.51 8.75 -64.98
CA MET A 1 11.87 8.38 -63.59
C MET A 1 11.32 9.43 -62.64
N LYS A 2 10.26 9.11 -61.87
CA LYS A 2 9.79 9.93 -60.75
C LYS A 2 9.55 8.99 -59.57
N LEU A 3 10.42 9.06 -58.55
CA LEU A 3 10.28 8.30 -57.32
C LEU A 3 9.19 8.93 -56.44
N ALA A 4 8.17 8.14 -56.13
CA ALA A 4 7.22 8.44 -55.07
C ALA A 4 7.87 8.11 -53.71
N ARG A 5 7.97 9.09 -52.82
CA ARG A 5 8.35 8.87 -51.41
C ARG A 5 7.06 8.72 -50.58
N LEU A 6 6.80 7.51 -50.11
CA LEU A 6 5.85 7.24 -49.03
C LEU A 6 6.51 7.60 -47.69
N ALA A 7 5.91 8.53 -46.96
CA ALA A 7 6.25 8.79 -45.57
C ALA A 7 5.19 8.13 -44.68
N SER A 8 5.56 7.04 -44.01
CA SER A 8 4.74 6.40 -42.97
C SER A 8 4.85 7.20 -41.68
N ILE A 9 3.76 7.78 -41.23
CA ILE A 9 3.64 8.43 -39.92
C ILE A 9 3.25 7.33 -38.91
N LEU A 10 4.21 6.90 -38.08
CA LEU A 10 3.90 6.11 -36.88
C LEU A 10 3.34 7.07 -35.82
N ALA A 11 2.04 6.93 -35.51
CA ALA A 11 1.44 7.56 -34.35
C ALA A 11 1.59 6.62 -33.14
N SER A 12 2.54 6.92 -32.26
CA SER A 12 2.70 6.23 -30.97
C SER A 12 1.66 6.79 -29.98
N ALA A 13 0.60 6.03 -29.71
CA ALA A 13 -0.34 6.35 -28.64
C ALA A 13 0.32 6.10 -27.27
N LEU A 14 0.63 7.18 -26.56
CA LEU A 14 1.03 7.15 -25.15
C LEU A 14 -0.19 6.83 -24.28
N LEU A 15 -0.36 5.56 -23.90
CA LEU A 15 -1.25 5.16 -22.82
C LEU A 15 -0.63 5.60 -21.49
N ALA A 16 -1.05 6.75 -20.99
CA ALA A 16 -0.75 7.18 -19.62
C ALA A 16 -1.53 6.28 -18.65
N GLY A 17 -0.84 5.36 -17.99
CA GLY A 17 -1.40 4.54 -16.91
C GLY A 17 -1.83 5.42 -15.74
N THR A 18 -3.13 5.57 -15.54
CA THR A 18 -3.69 6.23 -14.36
C THR A 18 -3.77 5.21 -13.23
N ALA A 19 -2.92 5.35 -12.22
CA ALA A 19 -3.06 4.60 -10.98
C ALA A 19 -4.44 4.87 -10.36
N MET A 20 -5.24 3.82 -10.14
CA MET A 20 -6.56 3.92 -9.52
C MET A 20 -6.43 4.45 -8.08
N SER A 21 -7.15 5.52 -7.78
CA SER A 21 -7.24 6.06 -6.42
C SER A 21 -8.21 5.24 -5.57
N ALA A 22 -7.96 5.18 -4.26
CA ALA A 22 -8.86 4.56 -3.30
C ALA A 22 -10.24 5.24 -3.29
N VAL A 23 -11.29 4.48 -3.03
CA VAL A 23 -12.65 4.99 -2.79
C VAL A 23 -12.82 5.18 -1.29
N ALA A 24 -13.24 6.38 -0.85
CA ALA A 24 -13.68 6.58 0.52
C ALA A 24 -14.93 5.71 0.74
N ALA A 25 -14.83 4.69 1.58
CA ALA A 25 -15.83 3.62 1.59
C ALA A 25 -15.92 2.93 2.95
N THR A 26 -17.12 2.41 3.23
CA THR A 26 -17.37 1.37 4.21
C THR A 26 -16.95 0.01 3.63
N LEU A 27 -16.66 -0.96 4.49
CA LEU A 27 -16.43 -2.35 4.07
C LEU A 27 -17.58 -2.86 3.17
N PRO A 28 -17.29 -3.56 2.06
CA PRO A 28 -18.32 -4.18 1.23
C PRO A 28 -19.16 -5.19 2.01
N SER A 29 -20.41 -5.37 1.61
CA SER A 29 -21.30 -6.38 2.24
C SER A 29 -20.72 -7.80 2.09
N GLY A 30 -20.75 -8.58 3.16
CA GLY A 30 -20.25 -9.97 3.14
C GLY A 30 -18.72 -10.09 3.22
N VAL A 31 -18.02 -8.98 3.46
CA VAL A 31 -16.59 -8.93 3.72
C VAL A 31 -16.33 -8.72 5.21
N THR A 32 -15.38 -9.47 5.76
CA THR A 32 -14.82 -9.26 7.10
C THR A 32 -13.45 -8.60 6.99
N ALA A 33 -13.11 -7.77 7.96
CA ALA A 33 -11.80 -7.14 8.05
C ALA A 33 -10.97 -7.84 9.15
N VAL A 34 -9.76 -8.25 8.80
CA VAL A 34 -8.81 -8.92 9.68
C VAL A 34 -7.65 -7.98 9.96
N PRO A 35 -7.35 -7.64 11.22
CA PRO A 35 -6.30 -6.68 11.53
C PRO A 35 -4.93 -7.21 11.09
N LEU A 36 -4.16 -6.38 10.40
CA LEU A 36 -2.80 -6.69 9.97
C LEU A 36 -1.76 -5.90 10.76
N ALA A 37 -1.87 -4.57 10.75
CA ALA A 37 -0.92 -3.70 11.41
C ALA A 37 -1.51 -2.32 11.73
N VAL A 38 -0.94 -1.66 12.74
CA VAL A 38 -1.18 -0.25 13.02
C VAL A 38 -0.08 0.60 12.37
N VAL A 39 -0.47 1.62 11.63
CA VAL A 39 0.44 2.60 11.02
C VAL A 39 0.40 3.90 11.83
N THR A 40 1.58 4.41 12.20
CA THR A 40 1.70 5.73 12.85
C THR A 40 2.70 6.60 12.10
N ASN A 41 2.54 7.91 12.22
CA ASN A 41 3.46 8.91 11.65
C ASN A 41 4.08 9.73 12.78
N ASP A 42 5.38 10.03 12.71
CA ASP A 42 6.06 10.85 13.71
C ASP A 42 5.80 12.36 13.58
N ARG A 43 5.10 12.80 12.51
CA ARG A 43 4.73 14.20 12.29
C ARG A 43 3.39 14.61 12.85
N ASP A 44 2.52 13.65 13.13
CA ASP A 44 1.15 13.92 13.56
C ASP A 44 0.68 12.85 14.54
N ALA A 45 -0.52 13.04 15.09
CA ALA A 45 -1.12 12.11 16.03
C ALA A 45 -1.96 11.04 15.33
N SER A 46 -2.03 11.02 14.00
CA SER A 46 -2.91 10.13 13.28
C SER A 46 -2.48 8.68 13.43
N VAL A 47 -3.47 7.80 13.47
CA VAL A 47 -3.28 6.36 13.57
C VAL A 47 -4.11 5.72 12.48
N SER A 48 -3.46 4.96 11.61
CA SER A 48 -4.15 4.15 10.60
C SER A 48 -4.14 2.68 11.00
N ARG A 49 -5.24 1.97 10.79
CA ARG A 49 -5.35 0.52 10.98
C ARG A 49 -5.42 -0.11 9.61
N LEU A 50 -4.46 -0.97 9.30
CA LEU A 50 -4.41 -1.74 8.08
C LEU A 50 -5.05 -3.09 8.33
N GLU A 51 -6.01 -3.45 7.49
CA GLU A 51 -6.80 -4.66 7.63
C GLU A 51 -6.89 -5.41 6.30
N LEU A 52 -6.89 -6.74 6.35
CA LEU A 52 -7.12 -7.60 5.20
C LEU A 52 -8.62 -7.83 5.04
N MET A 53 -9.14 -7.61 3.84
CA MET A 53 -10.53 -7.91 3.53
C MET A 53 -10.68 -9.37 3.10
N LEU A 54 -11.50 -10.14 3.80
CA LEU A 54 -11.85 -11.53 3.45
C LEU A 54 -13.34 -11.63 3.11
N ASP A 55 -13.70 -12.41 2.10
CA ASP A 55 -15.10 -12.79 1.86
C ASP A 55 -15.56 -13.95 2.76
N GLY A 56 -16.82 -14.36 2.63
CA GLY A 56 -17.40 -15.50 3.35
C GLY A 56 -16.72 -16.86 3.09
N ASN A 57 -15.83 -16.95 2.10
CA ASN A 57 -15.03 -18.14 1.79
C ASN A 57 -13.56 -17.98 2.22
N SER A 58 -13.25 -16.99 3.07
CA SER A 58 -11.88 -16.66 3.53
C SER A 58 -10.92 -16.31 2.38
N THR A 59 -11.44 -15.85 1.24
CA THR A 59 -10.65 -15.40 0.09
C THR A 59 -10.34 -13.92 0.22
N VAL A 60 -9.09 -13.52 -0.03
CA VAL A 60 -8.68 -12.11 0.05
C VAL A 60 -9.34 -11.31 -1.06
N GLN A 61 -10.03 -10.25 -0.68
CA GLN A 61 -10.69 -9.29 -1.56
C GLN A 61 -9.89 -7.98 -1.71
N GLY A 62 -8.94 -7.74 -0.82
CA GLY A 62 -8.05 -6.59 -0.85
C GLY A 62 -7.64 -6.15 0.55
N ILE A 63 -7.37 -4.86 0.70
CA ILE A 63 -6.98 -4.23 1.95
C ILE A 63 -7.95 -3.10 2.27
N TYR A 64 -8.30 -2.98 3.55
CA TYR A 64 -9.05 -1.87 4.08
C TYR A 64 -8.15 -1.08 5.03
N MET A 65 -8.29 0.24 5.03
CA MET A 65 -7.53 1.10 5.91
C MET A 65 -8.40 2.19 6.50
N GLU A 66 -8.49 2.20 7.82
CA GLU A 66 -9.12 3.29 8.57
C GLU A 66 -8.03 4.20 9.14
N THR A 67 -8.29 5.50 9.20
CA THR A 67 -7.40 6.46 9.84
C THR A 67 -8.20 7.31 10.81
N SER A 68 -7.75 7.37 12.06
CA SER A 68 -8.30 8.24 13.11
C SER A 68 -7.38 9.46 13.31
N ALA A 69 -7.97 10.61 13.65
CA ALA A 69 -7.22 11.85 13.84
C ALA A 69 -6.27 11.79 15.04
N ASN A 70 -6.63 11.04 16.08
CA ASN A 70 -5.71 10.59 17.12
C ASN A 70 -6.12 9.22 17.71
N ALA A 71 -5.25 8.62 18.51
CA ALA A 71 -5.52 7.34 19.19
C ALA A 71 -6.64 7.36 20.24
N THR A 72 -7.05 8.55 20.72
CA THR A 72 -8.00 8.76 21.83
C THR A 72 -9.30 9.46 21.42
N SER A 73 -9.49 9.70 20.13
CA SER A 73 -10.55 10.53 19.57
C SER A 73 -11.83 9.71 19.41
N SER A 74 -12.94 10.42 19.18
CA SER A 74 -14.28 9.86 18.93
C SER A 74 -14.21 8.57 18.09
N PRO A 75 -15.04 7.55 18.35
CA PRO A 75 -14.98 6.23 17.70
C PRO A 75 -15.18 6.24 16.18
N LEU A 76 -15.45 7.39 15.55
CA LEU A 76 -15.58 7.51 14.10
C LEU A 76 -14.22 7.78 13.44
N PRO A 77 -13.82 7.00 12.42
CA PRO A 77 -12.59 7.24 11.69
C PRO A 77 -12.65 8.60 10.98
N ALA A 78 -11.51 9.30 10.94
CA ALA A 78 -11.35 10.54 10.17
C ALA A 78 -11.38 10.27 8.66
N SER A 79 -10.93 9.08 8.24
CA SER A 79 -11.11 8.59 6.87
C SER A 79 -11.05 7.06 6.83
N ALA A 80 -11.67 6.46 5.83
CA ALA A 80 -11.62 5.04 5.55
C ALA A 80 -11.48 4.80 4.06
N GLN A 81 -10.67 3.82 3.67
CA GLN A 81 -10.31 3.55 2.29
C GLN A 81 -10.28 2.05 1.99
N VAL A 82 -10.87 1.67 0.86
CA VAL A 82 -10.81 0.30 0.33
C VAL A 82 -9.83 0.25 -0.84
N TYR A 83 -8.98 -0.76 -0.80
CA TYR A 83 -7.98 -1.10 -1.82
C TYR A 83 -8.27 -2.50 -2.37
N PRO A 84 -9.01 -2.61 -3.49
CA PRO A 84 -9.33 -3.90 -4.08
C PRO A 84 -8.06 -4.68 -4.44
N LEU A 85 -8.12 -6.01 -4.32
CA LEU A 85 -6.99 -6.89 -4.62
C LEU A 85 -6.40 -6.62 -6.00
N GLN A 86 -7.25 -6.53 -7.03
CA GLN A 86 -6.83 -6.24 -8.41
C GLN A 86 -6.00 -4.94 -8.54
N SER A 87 -6.25 -3.95 -7.69
CA SER A 87 -5.53 -2.67 -7.73
C SER A 87 -4.17 -2.80 -7.05
N ILE A 88 -4.08 -3.56 -5.96
CA ILE A 88 -2.81 -3.90 -5.27
C ILE A 88 -1.93 -4.74 -6.20
N GLU A 89 -2.53 -5.66 -6.95
CA GLU A 89 -1.85 -6.56 -7.89
C GLU A 89 -1.55 -5.92 -9.25
N SER A 90 -2.03 -4.69 -9.47
CA SER A 90 -1.68 -3.92 -10.65
C SER A 90 -0.21 -3.51 -10.63
N ARG A 91 0.34 -3.22 -11.81
CA ARG A 91 1.72 -2.72 -11.95
C ARG A 91 1.99 -1.44 -11.15
N ASP A 92 0.98 -0.57 -11.05
CA ASP A 92 1.08 0.73 -10.38
C ASP A 92 0.79 0.65 -8.88
N GLY A 93 0.12 -0.41 -8.44
CA GLY A 93 -0.32 -0.61 -7.06
C GLY A 93 -1.38 0.40 -6.62
N VAL A 94 -1.47 0.60 -5.31
CA VAL A 94 -2.37 1.56 -4.65
C VAL A 94 -1.59 2.58 -3.82
N VAL A 95 -2.18 3.74 -3.58
CA VAL A 95 -1.60 4.79 -2.74
C VAL A 95 -2.18 4.70 -1.35
N LEU A 96 -1.36 4.36 -0.35
CA LEU A 96 -1.77 4.28 1.05
C LEU A 96 -1.72 5.65 1.76
N GLY A 97 -0.82 6.53 1.33
CA GLY A 97 -0.56 7.77 2.04
C GLY A 97 -0.16 8.90 1.12
N GLN A 98 -0.59 10.10 1.47
CA GLN A 98 -0.24 11.34 0.79
C GLN A 98 0.41 12.30 1.78
N GLY A 99 1.46 13.03 1.34
CA GLY A 99 2.12 14.08 2.11
C GLY A 99 2.20 15.35 1.27
N GLN A 100 1.76 16.49 1.83
CA GLN A 100 1.76 17.80 1.16
C GLN A 100 1.19 17.80 -0.27
N GLY A 101 0.11 17.03 -0.50
CA GLY A 101 -0.52 16.90 -1.82
C GLY A 101 0.19 15.95 -2.80
N VAL A 102 1.23 15.23 -2.36
CA VAL A 102 1.95 14.25 -3.16
C VAL A 102 1.66 12.84 -2.65
N LYS A 103 1.41 11.90 -3.57
CA LYS A 103 1.32 10.46 -3.28
C LYS A 103 2.68 9.99 -2.71
N ALA A 104 2.74 9.65 -1.43
CA ALA A 104 4.00 9.46 -0.71
C ALA A 104 4.29 7.99 -0.40
N ILE A 105 3.25 7.16 -0.29
CA ILE A 105 3.38 5.74 0.06
C ILE A 105 2.51 4.92 -0.89
N PHE A 106 3.12 3.95 -1.56
CA PHE A 106 2.48 3.03 -2.49
C PHE A 106 2.62 1.60 -1.97
N LEU A 107 1.59 0.79 -2.19
CA LEU A 107 1.60 -0.64 -1.92
C LEU A 107 1.27 -1.40 -3.20
N ARG A 108 2.06 -2.43 -3.49
CA ARG A 108 1.82 -3.36 -4.59
C ARG A 108 2.25 -4.75 -4.21
N GLY A 109 1.80 -5.77 -4.94
CA GLY A 109 2.28 -7.13 -4.74
C GLY A 109 1.37 -8.17 -5.33
N THR A 110 1.47 -9.40 -4.85
CA THR A 110 0.60 -10.51 -5.25
C THR A 110 0.14 -11.24 -4.00
N ILE A 111 -1.13 -11.61 -3.92
CA ILE A 111 -1.68 -12.37 -2.80
C ILE A 111 -2.32 -13.65 -3.32
N ALA A 112 -1.64 -14.77 -3.11
CA ALA A 112 -2.16 -16.10 -3.41
C ALA A 112 -3.07 -16.55 -2.25
N SER A 113 -4.32 -16.07 -2.26
CA SER A 113 -5.33 -16.36 -1.23
C SER A 113 -5.49 -17.85 -0.92
N GLN A 114 -5.41 -18.71 -1.94
CA GLN A 114 -5.56 -20.16 -1.79
C GLN A 114 -4.38 -20.79 -1.04
N ASP A 115 -3.17 -20.28 -1.29
CA ASP A 115 -1.93 -20.77 -0.67
C ASP A 115 -1.68 -20.17 0.71
N GLY A 116 -2.52 -19.23 1.15
CA GLY A 116 -2.33 -18.54 2.42
C GLY A 116 -1.09 -17.64 2.44
N ARG A 117 -0.61 -17.16 1.28
CA ARG A 117 0.64 -16.40 1.17
C ARG A 117 0.51 -15.20 0.24
N GLY A 118 1.26 -14.15 0.52
CA GLY A 118 1.40 -12.99 -0.34
C GLY A 118 2.79 -12.37 -0.25
N SER A 119 3.18 -11.67 -1.31
CA SER A 119 4.41 -10.89 -1.38
C SER A 119 4.05 -9.46 -1.76
N LEU A 120 4.31 -8.54 -0.85
CA LEU A 120 3.98 -7.12 -0.95
C LEU A 120 5.27 -6.29 -0.96
N THR A 121 5.19 -5.12 -1.57
CA THR A 121 6.25 -4.10 -1.58
C THR A 121 5.62 -2.76 -1.28
N ILE A 122 6.13 -2.09 -0.26
CA ILE A 122 5.82 -0.68 -0.01
C ILE A 122 6.91 0.16 -0.65
N ARG A 123 6.52 1.06 -1.56
CA ARG A 123 7.41 2.10 -2.10
C ARG A 123 7.05 3.44 -1.48
N TYR A 124 8.03 4.17 -0.99
CA TYR A 124 7.81 5.46 -0.35
C TYR A 124 8.75 6.56 -0.84
N LEU A 125 8.29 7.81 -0.78
CA LEU A 125 9.03 8.99 -1.20
C LEU A 125 10.07 9.35 -0.14
N ALA A 126 11.28 8.85 -0.31
CA ALA A 126 12.38 9.05 0.63
C ALA A 126 12.91 10.49 0.61
N ASN A 127 12.90 11.13 -0.57
CA ASN A 127 13.22 12.55 -0.73
C ASN A 127 12.34 13.19 -1.81
N GLY A 128 11.53 14.17 -1.42
CA GLY A 128 10.59 14.86 -2.29
C GLY A 128 11.23 15.84 -3.28
N VAL A 129 12.37 16.42 -2.96
CA VAL A 129 13.09 17.37 -3.84
C VAL A 129 13.65 16.64 -5.06
N PHE A 130 14.29 15.49 -4.83
CA PHE A 130 14.91 14.69 -5.89
C PHE A 130 14.00 13.58 -6.41
N ARG A 131 12.76 13.47 -5.91
CA ARG A 131 11.83 12.36 -6.17
C ARG A 131 12.49 11.00 -5.99
N HIS A 132 13.33 10.87 -4.97
CA HIS A 132 13.98 9.62 -4.64
C HIS A 132 13.00 8.70 -3.91
N TRP A 133 12.89 7.47 -4.40
CA TRP A 133 12.00 6.45 -3.84
C TRP A 133 12.81 5.32 -3.23
N ALA A 134 12.35 4.82 -2.10
CA ALA A 134 12.86 3.60 -1.48
C ALA A 134 11.75 2.55 -1.42
N GLU A 135 12.14 1.27 -1.36
CA GLU A 135 11.23 0.13 -1.35
C GLU A 135 11.56 -0.82 -0.21
N CYS A 136 10.51 -1.34 0.44
CA CYS A 136 10.63 -2.35 1.48
C CYS A 136 9.65 -3.49 1.20
N LYS A 137 10.12 -4.73 1.36
CA LYS A 137 9.35 -5.94 1.08
C LYS A 137 8.67 -6.45 2.34
N ILE A 138 7.46 -6.95 2.19
CA ILE A 138 6.65 -7.55 3.24
C ILE A 138 6.08 -8.85 2.71
N GLY A 139 6.06 -9.89 3.53
CA GLY A 139 5.22 -11.05 3.32
C GLY A 139 3.84 -10.85 3.95
N LEU A 140 2.88 -11.61 3.47
CA LEU A 140 1.57 -11.78 4.08
C LEU A 140 1.35 -13.29 4.25
N GLU A 141 1.02 -13.73 5.45
CA GLU A 141 0.92 -15.16 5.76
C GLU A 141 -0.37 -15.46 6.53
N ARG A 142 -1.06 -16.53 6.13
CA ARG A 142 -2.23 -17.05 6.82
C ARG A 142 -1.78 -17.91 8.00
N THR A 143 -2.19 -17.55 9.21
CA THR A 143 -1.86 -18.25 10.46
C THR A 143 -3.01 -19.10 11.00
N GLY A 144 -4.23 -18.85 10.52
CA GLY A 144 -5.45 -19.57 10.89
C GLY A 144 -6.48 -19.49 9.77
N GLN A 145 -7.67 -20.08 9.96
CA GLN A 145 -8.70 -20.07 8.91
C GLN A 145 -9.09 -18.66 8.46
N ASN A 146 -9.14 -17.72 9.40
CA ASN A 146 -9.43 -16.31 9.15
C ASN A 146 -8.35 -15.37 9.70
N ASP A 147 -7.22 -15.93 10.13
CA ASP A 147 -6.14 -15.16 10.74
C ASP A 147 -5.00 -15.01 9.74
N TRP A 148 -4.56 -13.77 9.57
CA TRP A 148 -3.48 -13.38 8.68
C TRP A 148 -2.59 -12.38 9.37
N GLN A 149 -1.31 -12.40 9.03
CA GLN A 149 -0.33 -11.48 9.58
C GLN A 149 0.60 -10.96 8.48
N LEU A 150 1.07 -9.73 8.66
CA LEU A 150 2.22 -9.25 7.91
C LEU A 150 3.50 -9.82 8.52
N VAL A 151 4.42 -10.22 7.67
CA VAL A 151 5.76 -10.68 8.07
C VAL A 151 6.82 -9.86 7.37
N ASN A 152 7.86 -9.48 8.07
CA ASN A 152 8.97 -8.75 7.48
C ASN A 152 9.76 -9.68 6.57
N ALA A 153 9.92 -9.32 5.29
CA ALA A 153 10.53 -10.19 4.29
C ALA A 153 12.05 -10.38 4.48
N TYR A 154 12.67 -9.62 5.38
CA TYR A 154 14.11 -9.64 5.63
C TYR A 154 14.49 -10.49 6.85
N ASP A 155 13.64 -10.53 7.87
CA ASP A 155 13.91 -11.27 9.12
C ASP A 155 12.81 -12.28 9.53
N GLY A 156 11.70 -12.34 8.79
CA GLY A 156 10.57 -13.25 9.03
C GLY A 156 9.71 -12.89 10.22
N ARG A 157 9.93 -11.75 10.89
CA ARG A 157 9.20 -11.39 12.11
C ARG A 157 7.81 -10.82 11.78
N PRO A 158 6.79 -11.09 12.62
CA PRO A 158 5.49 -10.45 12.48
C PRO A 158 5.59 -8.92 12.56
N ILE A 159 4.80 -8.22 11.75
CA ILE A 159 4.71 -6.76 11.74
C ILE A 159 3.34 -6.36 12.27
N GLU A 160 3.29 -6.00 13.55
CA GLU A 160 2.06 -5.48 14.18
C GLU A 160 1.97 -3.95 14.09
N GLN A 161 3.11 -3.27 13.93
CA GLN A 161 3.17 -1.82 13.85
C GLN A 161 4.15 -1.37 12.77
N ILE A 162 3.71 -0.45 11.92
CA ILE A 162 4.53 0.25 10.92
C ILE A 162 4.67 1.70 11.38
N LYS A 163 5.89 2.13 11.71
CA LYS A 163 6.13 3.54 12.07
C LYS A 163 6.75 4.27 10.90
N VAL A 164 5.99 5.19 10.31
CA VAL A 164 6.47 6.12 9.29
C VAL A 164 7.35 7.14 9.99
N GLN A 165 8.65 7.06 9.75
CA GLN A 165 9.62 8.03 10.25
C GLN A 165 9.93 9.04 9.16
N THR A 166 9.92 10.31 9.51
CA THR A 166 10.09 11.39 8.53
C THR A 166 11.28 12.28 8.86
N TRP A 167 11.68 13.07 7.88
CA TRP A 167 12.67 14.12 8.01
C TRP A 167 12.22 15.33 7.20
N ALA A 168 13.05 16.38 7.11
CA ALA A 168 12.64 17.65 6.50
C ALA A 168 12.17 17.51 5.04
N LEU A 169 12.69 16.53 4.30
CA LEU A 169 12.45 16.40 2.85
C LEU A 169 11.68 15.14 2.45
N GLY A 170 11.20 14.31 3.39
CA GLY A 170 10.47 13.10 3.03
C GLY A 170 10.37 12.08 4.16
N ILE A 171 10.18 10.81 3.79
CA ILE A 171 10.15 9.66 4.71
C ILE A 171 11.57 9.12 4.84
N SER A 172 12.13 9.08 6.04
CA SER A 172 13.48 8.51 6.25
C SER A 172 13.43 6.99 6.18
N THR A 173 12.43 6.36 6.81
CA THR A 173 12.23 4.91 6.78
C THR A 173 10.81 4.53 7.22
N LEU A 174 10.44 3.27 6.95
CA LEU A 174 9.28 2.61 7.54
C LEU A 174 9.80 1.60 8.58
N ALA A 175 9.90 2.04 9.83
CA ALA A 175 10.42 1.18 10.88
C ALA A 175 9.54 -0.07 11.08
N ASN A 176 10.18 -1.17 11.45
CA ASN A 176 9.66 -2.54 11.51
C ASN A 176 9.35 -3.21 10.15
N VAL A 177 9.40 -2.47 9.04
CA VAL A 177 9.21 -3.00 7.68
C VAL A 177 10.53 -3.02 6.90
N CYS A 178 11.21 -1.88 6.90
CA CYS A 178 12.49 -1.74 6.20
C CYS A 178 13.62 -2.34 7.04
N PRO A 179 14.66 -2.91 6.39
CA PRO A 179 15.86 -3.29 7.12
C PRO A 179 16.43 -2.02 7.75
N GLY A 180 16.74 -2.09 9.05
CA GLY A 180 17.40 -0.97 9.71
C GLY A 180 18.70 -0.65 8.96
N ALA A 181 18.99 0.64 8.80
CA ALA A 181 20.36 1.03 8.50
C ALA A 181 21.20 0.50 9.65
N THR A 182 21.97 -0.55 9.40
CA THR A 182 23.07 -0.91 10.28
C THR A 182 23.99 0.30 10.29
N ALA A 183 24.00 1.00 11.42
CA ALA A 183 24.92 2.10 11.68
C ALA A 183 26.36 1.58 11.69
#